data_AF-A0AAJ0CM27-F1
#
_entry.id   AF-A0AAJ0CM27-F1
#
_cell.length_a   1.000
_cell.length_b   1.000
_cell.length_c   1.000
_cell.angle_alpha   90.00
_cell.angle_beta   90.00
_cell.angle_gamma   90.00
#
_symmetry.space_group_name_H-M   'P 1'
#
loop_
_entity.id
_entity.type
_entity.pdbx_description
1 polymer ?
#
loop_
_entity_poly.entity_id
_entity_poly.type
_entity_poly.pdbx_seq_one_letter_code
_entity_poly.pdbx_strand_id
1 'polypeptide(L)'
;MEATKVHKLQFQREPSQVLFECTWKIQPSYVDRLGQHAANRLFETFDVLLEPVIQTNGSFTALSLLPNVKELVGDKRILIASPSGEITEATVESLGSGAAMKFLRQLVSRVRTQGRVQLVKLILPCRRGYIVRSDIITLRMVDSEFAEFITSFTKPQQYFANDAVGELGYLIGLDQLFLKSVAGIVVRLDGDGDADQHRSVLSKSDIEALSLSLEGELDERLSFPWLVQEIHPRKTLAIIEAGRVHPRYGGTGPLVYRAAKALGLNIIAMDNPGHWMEGSEFTDWRQAFIPLALHDPPQDDFTDRIIETIKSCGFQVDGIMTLCESYMMPVARACELLGLPTQRPLPYNTATNKYKTSIFEGHRAYQASSTDEAIAITSKTADLLYPLIIKPCNGWSSEGVTLVYSPSEIPAAVEAIDVTRHGTAFVIEPYCSGPEVDVNLILLDGEILFFEVYDDMPKSADENGSGSLNTFIELNSVFPSALPADEIAILRDSFHATLLKMGFNSGMFHIEGRMQDSAVDYRVIDGIVDLHPLEKGAAWKNLANANT
;
A
#
# COMPACT_ATOMS: atom_id res chain seq x y z
N MET A 1 -9.13 -19.03 39.36
CA MET A 1 -8.30 -18.06 40.11
C MET A 1 -6.88 -18.21 39.60
N GLU A 2 -6.58 -17.61 38.45
CA GLU A 2 -5.20 -17.54 37.97
C GLU A 2 -4.53 -16.37 38.69
N ALA A 3 -3.48 -16.66 39.45
CA ALA A 3 -2.67 -15.63 40.06
C ALA A 3 -1.93 -14.90 38.93
N THR A 4 -2.49 -13.80 38.44
CA THR A 4 -1.81 -12.90 37.50
C THR A 4 -0.48 -12.49 38.14
N LYS A 5 0.64 -12.98 37.58
CA LYS A 5 1.96 -12.63 38.07
C LYS A 5 2.24 -11.20 37.67
N VAL A 6 2.43 -10.34 38.67
CA VAL A 6 2.78 -8.94 38.47
C VAL A 6 4.30 -8.85 38.47
N HIS A 7 4.88 -8.33 37.39
CA HIS A 7 6.30 -8.02 37.38
C HIS A 7 6.54 -6.51 37.43
N LYS A 8 7.79 -6.09 37.63
CA LYS A 8 8.13 -4.67 37.87
C LYS A 8 9.18 -4.20 36.86
N LEU A 9 9.05 -2.96 36.43
CA LEU A 9 10.06 -2.27 35.65
C LEU A 9 10.53 -1.05 36.42
N GLN A 10 11.85 -0.92 36.60
CA GLN A 10 12.47 0.15 37.37
C GLN A 10 13.37 0.98 36.47
N PHE A 11 13.19 2.29 36.52
CA PHE A 11 14.09 3.24 35.88
C PHE A 11 15.09 3.77 36.89
N GLN A 12 16.38 3.66 36.59
CA GLN A 12 17.43 4.05 37.53
C GLN A 12 18.46 4.97 36.88
N ARG A 13 18.94 5.94 37.67
CA ARG A 13 20.14 6.75 37.33
C ARG A 13 21.41 6.05 37.79
N GLU A 14 21.38 5.48 38.99
CA GLU A 14 22.42 4.68 39.63
C GLU A 14 21.76 3.51 40.38
N PRO A 15 22.50 2.42 40.71
CA PRO A 15 21.92 1.19 41.28
C PRO A 15 21.03 1.36 42.52
N SER A 16 21.19 2.47 43.27
CA SER A 16 20.45 2.76 44.50
C SER A 16 19.28 3.74 44.33
N GLN A 17 19.10 4.36 43.15
CA GLN A 17 18.11 5.40 42.93
C GLN A 17 17.05 4.99 41.89
N VAL A 18 15.88 4.55 42.38
CA VAL A 18 14.70 4.31 41.55
C VAL A 18 13.98 5.63 41.26
N LEU A 19 13.87 5.97 39.98
CA LEU A 19 13.21 7.18 39.49
C LEU A 19 11.72 6.95 39.18
N PHE A 20 11.37 5.73 38.80
CA PHE A 20 10.02 5.35 38.39
C PHE A 20 9.88 3.83 38.44
N GLU A 21 8.74 3.35 38.94
CA GLU A 21 8.36 1.94 38.91
C GLU A 21 7.03 1.80 38.16
N CYS A 22 6.88 0.77 37.35
CA CYS A 22 5.57 0.36 36.87
C CYS A 22 5.39 -1.15 37.02
N THR A 23 4.13 -1.55 37.12
CA THR A 23 3.76 -2.95 37.14
C THR A 23 3.17 -3.35 35.80
N TRP A 24 3.41 -4.60 35.42
CA TRP A 24 2.88 -5.18 34.21
C TRP A 24 2.30 -6.56 34.46
N LYS A 25 1.24 -6.84 33.70
CA LYS A 25 0.49 -8.10 33.67
C LYS A 25 0.53 -8.60 32.25
N ILE A 26 0.87 -9.87 32.09
CA ILE A 26 0.83 -10.58 30.81
C ILE A 26 -0.45 -11.39 30.78
N GLN A 27 -1.28 -11.20 29.76
CA GLN A 27 -2.46 -12.02 29.51
C GLN A 27 -2.43 -12.50 28.05
N PRO A 28 -2.62 -13.80 27.77
CA PRO A 28 -2.96 -14.24 26.43
C PRO A 28 -4.23 -13.53 26.01
N SER A 29 -4.24 -12.95 24.82
CA SER A 29 -5.49 -12.48 24.24
C SER A 29 -6.43 -13.67 24.06
N TYR A 30 -7.67 -13.49 24.53
CA TYR A 30 -8.78 -14.43 24.56
C TYR A 30 -8.69 -15.61 23.56
N VAL A 31 -8.66 -16.84 24.10
CA VAL A 31 -8.94 -18.05 23.33
C VAL A 31 -10.44 -18.04 23.02
N ASP A 32 -10.80 -18.00 21.74
CA ASP A 32 -12.19 -18.16 21.30
C ASP A 32 -12.81 -19.38 22.01
N ARG A 33 -13.89 -19.14 22.78
CA ARG A 33 -14.65 -20.18 23.50
C ARG A 33 -15.22 -21.26 22.57
N LEU A 34 -15.10 -21.10 21.24
CA LEU A 34 -15.47 -22.09 20.24
C LEU A 34 -14.33 -23.01 19.78
N GLY A 35 -13.08 -22.81 20.23
CA GLY A 35 -11.97 -23.76 20.06
C GLY A 35 -11.52 -24.05 18.61
N GLN A 36 -12.17 -23.49 17.59
CA GLN A 36 -11.89 -23.79 16.18
C GLN A 36 -10.95 -22.77 15.51
N HIS A 37 -10.90 -21.51 15.96
CA HIS A 37 -10.02 -20.48 15.37
C HIS A 37 -8.57 -20.50 15.89
N ALA A 38 -8.33 -20.96 17.12
CA ALA A 38 -7.00 -20.92 17.73
C ALA A 38 -5.94 -21.82 17.04
N ALA A 39 -6.35 -22.92 16.41
CA ALA A 39 -5.41 -23.87 15.78
C ALA A 39 -4.71 -23.32 14.53
N ASN A 40 -5.30 -22.30 13.88
CA ASN A 40 -4.77 -21.71 12.65
C ASN A 40 -4.14 -20.33 12.83
N ARG A 41 -4.04 -19.83 14.07
CA ARG A 41 -3.42 -18.53 14.33
C ARG A 41 -1.93 -18.53 13.99
N LEU A 42 -1.52 -17.49 13.27
CA LEU A 42 -0.13 -17.30 12.85
C LEU A 42 0.67 -16.45 13.84
N PHE A 43 -0.04 -15.58 14.57
CA PHE A 43 0.50 -14.77 15.65
C PHE A 43 -0.31 -14.95 16.92
N GLU A 44 0.40 -14.96 18.04
CA GLU A 44 -0.14 -14.83 19.38
C GLU A 44 0.03 -13.38 19.81
N THR A 45 -0.86 -12.89 20.65
CA THR A 45 -0.68 -11.56 21.24
C THR A 45 -0.70 -11.62 22.75
N PHE A 46 0.10 -10.76 23.35
CA PHE A 46 0.20 -10.61 24.80
C PHE A 46 -0.11 -9.18 25.16
N ASP A 47 -1.13 -9.02 26.00
CA ASP A 47 -1.42 -7.73 26.59
C ASP A 47 -0.44 -7.47 27.72
N VAL A 48 0.14 -6.28 27.69
CA VAL A 48 1.07 -5.75 28.65
C VAL A 48 0.49 -4.44 29.16
N LEU A 49 -0.12 -4.50 30.34
CA LEU A 49 -0.73 -3.34 30.98
C LEU A 49 0.28 -2.64 31.88
N LEU A 50 0.70 -1.42 31.56
CA LEU A 50 1.63 -0.64 32.39
C LEU A 50 0.84 0.30 33.29
N GLU A 51 0.86 0.01 34.59
CA GLU A 51 0.31 0.88 35.63
C GLU A 51 1.46 1.63 36.33
N PRO A 52 1.46 2.97 36.39
CA PRO A 52 2.47 3.72 37.15
C PRO A 52 2.38 3.38 38.66
N VAL A 53 3.50 2.97 39.26
CA VAL A 53 3.60 2.63 40.69
C VAL A 53 4.62 3.56 41.38
N ILE A 54 4.24 4.15 42.51
CA ILE A 54 5.09 5.11 43.25
C ILE A 54 5.70 4.43 44.49
N GLN A 55 7.04 4.47 44.63
CA GLN A 55 7.77 4.24 45.90
C GLN A 55 9.18 4.88 45.77
N THR A 56 9.75 5.75 46.63
CA THR A 56 9.36 6.38 47.92
C THR A 56 10.20 7.64 48.20
N ASN A 57 9.58 8.67 48.80
CA ASN A 57 10.11 9.47 49.93
C ASN A 57 8.97 10.22 50.70
N GLY A 58 7.86 9.53 50.97
CA GLY A 58 6.90 9.94 52.02
C GLY A 58 5.90 11.08 51.72
N SER A 59 5.84 11.68 50.52
CA SER A 59 4.75 12.62 50.19
C SER A 59 4.24 12.48 48.76
N PHE A 60 2.92 12.65 48.61
CA PHE A 60 2.21 12.65 47.35
C PHE A 60 2.47 13.98 46.61
N THR A 61 3.12 13.92 45.45
CA THR A 61 3.01 14.98 44.45
C THR A 61 2.70 14.33 43.12
N ALA A 62 1.61 14.77 42.49
CA ALA A 62 1.29 14.36 41.12
C ALA A 62 2.50 14.62 40.22
N LEU A 63 2.79 13.68 39.31
CA LEU A 63 3.93 13.72 38.37
C LEU A 63 3.99 14.98 37.49
N SER A 64 2.94 15.80 37.50
CA SER A 64 2.88 17.13 36.86
C SER A 64 3.82 18.17 37.48
N LEU A 65 4.52 17.87 38.58
CA LEU A 65 5.32 18.85 39.35
C LEU A 65 6.84 18.65 39.31
N LEU A 66 7.39 17.69 38.54
CA LEU A 66 8.85 17.56 38.37
C LEU A 66 9.35 18.47 37.22
N PRO A 67 10.24 19.44 37.46
CA PRO A 67 10.77 20.29 36.40
C PRO A 67 11.69 19.51 35.44
N ASN A 68 11.61 19.86 34.15
CA ASN A 68 12.50 19.48 33.04
C ASN A 68 12.37 18.05 32.46
N VAL A 69 11.39 17.91 31.57
CA VAL A 69 11.06 16.73 30.74
C VAL A 69 12.08 16.44 29.62
N LYS A 70 12.99 17.37 29.28
CA LYS A 70 13.88 17.25 28.10
C LYS A 70 15.20 16.47 28.30
N GLU A 71 15.61 16.12 29.51
CA GLU A 71 16.93 15.55 29.80
C GLU A 71 16.97 14.01 29.97
N LEU A 72 16.39 13.25 29.04
CA LEU A 72 16.33 11.77 29.18
C LEU A 72 16.72 10.98 27.95
N VAL A 73 17.56 11.58 27.10
CA VAL A 73 18.30 10.90 26.03
C VAL A 73 19.67 10.35 26.54
N GLY A 74 19.93 10.35 27.86
CA GLY A 74 21.21 9.94 28.48
C GLY A 74 21.26 8.52 29.07
N ASP A 75 22.37 8.20 29.77
CA ASP A 75 22.82 6.90 30.35
C ASP A 75 21.90 6.21 31.40
N LYS A 76 20.60 6.49 31.42
CA LYS A 76 19.70 5.89 32.40
C LYS A 76 19.32 4.46 32.00
N ARG A 77 19.35 3.57 33.00
CA ARG A 77 19.18 2.11 32.87
C ARG A 77 17.72 1.73 33.10
N ILE A 78 17.22 0.80 32.29
CA ILE A 78 15.90 0.19 32.46
C ILE A 78 16.14 -1.20 33.03
N LEU A 79 15.64 -1.46 34.23
CA LEU A 79 15.74 -2.76 34.88
C LEU A 79 14.37 -3.45 34.86
N ILE A 80 14.35 -4.73 34.47
CA ILE A 80 13.18 -5.58 34.39
C ILE A 80 13.31 -6.60 35.52
N ALA A 81 12.38 -6.58 36.47
CA ALA A 81 12.28 -7.60 37.51
C ALA A 81 11.27 -8.67 37.09
N SER A 82 11.71 -9.92 37.01
CA SER A 82 10.85 -11.07 36.75
C SER A 82 10.00 -11.41 37.99
N PRO A 83 8.97 -12.27 37.87
CA PRO A 83 8.14 -12.66 39.02
C PRO A 83 8.92 -13.45 40.07
N SER A 84 10.08 -14.01 39.67
CA SER A 84 11.00 -14.72 40.57
C SER A 84 11.93 -13.79 41.35
N GLY A 85 11.88 -12.47 41.08
CA GLY A 85 12.73 -11.46 41.71
C GLY A 85 14.09 -11.26 41.03
N GLU A 86 14.38 -12.00 39.96
CA GLU A 86 15.56 -11.76 39.13
C GLU A 86 15.44 -10.40 38.41
N ILE A 87 16.49 -9.58 38.51
CA ILE A 87 16.55 -8.26 37.89
C ILE A 87 17.55 -8.31 36.74
N THR A 88 17.07 -8.01 35.54
CA THR A 88 17.89 -7.90 34.32
C THR A 88 17.87 -6.47 33.79
N GLU A 89 18.96 -6.03 33.18
CA GLU A 89 18.99 -4.75 32.48
C GLU A 89 18.49 -4.93 31.04
N ALA A 90 17.56 -4.06 30.63
CA ALA A 90 17.10 -4.02 29.24
C ALA A 90 18.18 -3.39 28.35
N THR A 91 18.69 -4.19 27.42
CA THR A 91 19.69 -3.83 26.42
C THR A 91 19.15 -4.10 25.03
N VAL A 92 19.86 -3.65 23.98
CA VAL A 92 19.48 -3.97 22.60
C VAL A 92 19.53 -5.48 22.38
N GLU A 93 20.51 -6.15 22.98
CA GLU A 93 20.72 -7.58 22.91
C GLU A 93 19.62 -8.34 23.67
N SER A 94 19.27 -7.91 24.89
CA SER A 94 18.25 -8.60 25.69
C SER A 94 16.84 -8.47 25.10
N LEU A 95 16.55 -7.36 24.40
CA LEU A 95 15.26 -7.12 23.75
C LEU A 95 15.24 -7.55 22.27
N GLY A 96 16.37 -7.97 21.71
CA GLY A 96 16.51 -8.46 20.34
C GLY A 96 16.69 -7.39 19.26
N SER A 97 16.30 -6.13 19.49
CA SER A 97 16.50 -5.07 18.51
C SER A 97 16.56 -3.65 19.09
N GLY A 98 17.22 -2.74 18.37
CA GLY A 98 17.24 -1.32 18.70
C GLY A 98 15.84 -0.68 18.61
N ALA A 99 14.97 -1.20 17.74
CA ALA A 99 13.59 -0.76 17.62
C ALA A 99 12.77 -1.14 18.87
N ALA A 100 12.93 -2.36 19.39
CA ALA A 100 12.31 -2.78 20.65
C ALA A 100 12.79 -1.94 21.84
N MET A 101 14.09 -1.66 21.93
CA MET A 101 14.63 -0.79 22.98
C MET A 101 14.10 0.64 22.89
N LYS A 102 13.98 1.19 21.67
CA LYS A 102 13.40 2.51 21.44
C LYS A 102 11.92 2.54 21.82
N PHE A 103 11.16 1.52 21.45
CA PHE A 103 9.75 1.36 21.80
C PHE A 103 9.56 1.31 23.33
N LEU A 104 10.34 0.50 24.03
CA LEU A 104 10.29 0.42 25.50
C LEU A 104 10.61 1.77 26.16
N ARG A 105 11.65 2.47 25.68
CA ARG A 105 11.99 3.83 26.17
C ARG A 105 10.85 4.82 25.95
N GLN A 106 10.22 4.80 24.78
CA GLN A 106 9.07 5.66 24.47
C GLN A 106 7.88 5.36 25.37
N LEU A 107 7.56 4.09 25.56
CA LEU A 107 6.48 3.62 26.42
C LEU A 107 6.66 4.10 27.86
N VAL A 108 7.85 3.91 28.44
CA VAL A 108 8.09 4.35 29.83
C VAL A 108 8.09 5.87 29.95
N SER A 109 8.61 6.58 28.94
CA SER A 109 8.51 8.04 28.90
C SER A 109 7.05 8.51 28.96
N ARG A 110 6.16 7.86 28.19
CA ARG A 110 4.72 8.16 28.15
C ARG A 110 4.02 7.92 29.47
N VAL A 111 4.21 6.74 30.08
CA VAL A 111 3.60 6.43 31.38
C VAL A 111 4.02 7.48 32.42
N ARG A 112 5.29 7.90 32.40
CA ARG A 112 5.80 8.92 33.33
C ARG A 112 5.24 10.32 33.06
N THR A 113 5.16 10.75 31.81
CA THR A 113 4.69 12.11 31.46
C THR A 113 3.18 12.26 31.56
N GLN A 114 2.42 11.23 31.20
CA GLN A 114 0.96 11.25 31.20
C GLN A 114 0.38 10.79 32.55
N GLY A 115 1.11 9.97 33.32
CA GLY A 115 0.62 9.41 34.58
C GLY A 115 -0.57 8.47 34.42
N ARG A 116 -0.79 7.94 33.21
CA ARG A 116 -1.93 7.08 32.85
C ARG A 116 -1.47 5.66 32.60
N VAL A 117 -2.42 4.73 32.76
CA VAL A 117 -2.24 3.35 32.34
C VAL A 117 -1.98 3.32 30.84
N GLN A 118 -1.11 2.41 30.39
CA GLN A 118 -0.89 2.14 28.97
C GLN A 118 -1.17 0.65 28.73
N LEU A 119 -1.97 0.35 27.70
CA LEU A 119 -2.13 -1.01 27.20
C LEU A 119 -1.21 -1.18 26.00
N VAL A 120 -0.37 -2.20 26.04
CA VAL A 120 0.54 -2.57 24.96
C VAL A 120 0.23 -3.98 24.53
N LYS A 121 0.13 -4.22 23.22
CA LYS A 121 -0.01 -5.55 22.65
C LYS A 121 1.32 -5.94 21.98
N LEU A 122 1.96 -6.98 22.51
CA LEU A 122 3.14 -7.60 21.91
C LEU A 122 2.70 -8.75 21.01
N ILE A 123 3.20 -8.77 19.78
CA ILE A 123 2.80 -9.75 18.76
C ILE A 123 3.94 -10.73 18.56
N LEU A 124 3.68 -12.02 18.77
CA LEU A 124 4.65 -13.10 18.69
C LEU A 124 4.26 -14.09 17.60
N PRO A 125 5.22 -14.65 16.86
CA PRO A 125 4.92 -15.70 15.89
C PRO A 125 4.58 -17.02 16.61
N CYS A 126 3.53 -17.71 16.16
CA CYS A 126 3.15 -19.04 16.69
C CYS A 126 4.02 -20.18 16.15
N ARG A 127 4.77 -19.93 15.07
CA ARG A 127 5.46 -20.96 14.29
C ARG A 127 6.87 -20.52 13.95
N ARG A 128 7.74 -21.50 13.76
CA ARG A 128 9.10 -21.27 13.27
C ARG A 128 9.07 -20.86 11.80
N GLY A 129 9.95 -19.93 11.42
CA GLY A 129 10.06 -19.51 10.04
C GLY A 129 10.70 -18.13 9.87
N TYR A 130 10.96 -17.78 8.62
CA TYR A 130 11.42 -16.46 8.21
C TYR A 130 10.24 -15.52 8.03
N ILE A 131 10.34 -14.32 8.58
CA ILE A 131 9.34 -13.27 8.32
C ILE A 131 9.41 -12.85 6.85
N VAL A 132 8.26 -12.87 6.17
CA VAL A 132 8.16 -12.54 4.73
C VAL A 132 8.53 -11.07 4.50
N ARG A 133 8.06 -10.18 5.38
CA ARG A 133 8.28 -8.74 5.29
C ARG A 133 8.45 -8.13 6.68
N SER A 134 9.55 -7.41 6.89
CA SER A 134 9.97 -7.01 8.24
C SER A 134 9.12 -5.92 8.91
N ASP A 135 8.19 -5.28 8.21
CA ASP A 135 7.30 -4.25 8.76
C ASP A 135 5.82 -4.64 8.57
N ILE A 136 5.54 -5.93 8.39
CA ILE A 136 4.20 -6.41 8.02
C ILE A 136 3.10 -5.98 9.01
N ILE A 137 3.41 -5.98 10.31
CA ILE A 137 2.47 -5.52 11.34
C ILE A 137 2.15 -4.04 11.13
N THR A 138 3.17 -3.20 10.98
CA THR A 138 2.98 -1.76 10.76
C THR A 138 2.22 -1.49 9.46
N LEU A 139 2.51 -2.25 8.39
CA LEU A 139 1.81 -2.11 7.11
C LEU A 139 0.32 -2.49 7.22
N ARG A 140 0.00 -3.62 7.84
CA ARG A 140 -1.38 -4.14 7.86
C ARG A 140 -2.28 -3.40 8.85
N MET A 141 -1.69 -2.71 9.82
CA MET A 141 -2.40 -1.93 10.82
C MET A 141 -2.44 -0.43 10.51
N VAL A 142 -2.09 -0.02 9.28
CA VAL A 142 -2.37 1.34 8.79
C VAL A 142 -3.87 1.62 8.95
N ASP A 143 -4.18 2.84 9.40
CA ASP A 143 -5.53 3.35 9.67
C ASP A 143 -6.35 2.56 10.70
N SER A 144 -5.70 1.70 11.51
CA SER A 144 -6.37 1.11 12.67
C SER A 144 -6.76 2.19 13.68
N GLU A 145 -8.04 2.23 14.05
CA GLU A 145 -8.56 3.14 15.06
C GLU A 145 -8.08 2.80 16.48
N PHE A 146 -7.73 1.53 16.71
CA PHE A 146 -7.30 1.02 18.01
C PHE A 146 -5.80 1.21 18.27
N ALA A 147 -4.98 1.42 17.24
CA ALA A 147 -3.53 1.59 17.39
C ALA A 147 -3.16 3.07 17.55
N GLU A 148 -2.50 3.43 18.64
CA GLU A 148 -1.96 4.79 18.81
C GLU A 148 -0.60 4.93 18.09
N PHE A 149 0.29 3.95 18.27
CA PHE A 149 1.47 3.79 17.43
C PHE A 149 1.98 2.36 17.46
N ILE A 150 2.70 2.00 16.40
CA ILE A 150 3.16 0.64 16.14
C ILE A 150 4.65 0.68 15.83
N THR A 151 5.39 -0.29 16.34
CA THR A 151 6.81 -0.45 15.99
C THR A 151 7.09 -1.90 15.66
N SER A 152 7.58 -2.16 14.45
CA SER A 152 8.18 -3.43 14.12
C SER A 152 9.53 -3.58 14.81
N PHE A 153 9.80 -4.76 15.33
CA PHE A 153 11.07 -5.13 15.97
C PHE A 153 11.97 -5.95 15.04
N THR A 154 11.46 -6.32 13.86
CA THR A 154 12.13 -7.30 13.01
C THR A 154 13.06 -6.67 11.98
N LYS A 155 14.02 -7.48 11.53
CA LYS A 155 14.88 -7.18 10.38
C LYS A 155 14.41 -7.99 9.16
N PRO A 156 14.71 -7.52 7.94
CA PRO A 156 14.46 -8.32 6.74
C PRO A 156 15.12 -9.69 6.85
N GLN A 157 14.40 -10.74 6.40
CA GLN A 157 14.86 -12.12 6.44
C GLN A 157 15.16 -12.67 7.85
N GLN A 158 14.58 -12.08 8.90
CA GLN A 158 14.75 -12.59 10.26
C GLN A 158 14.04 -13.93 10.45
N TYR A 159 14.78 -14.90 10.99
CA TYR A 159 14.24 -16.20 11.38
C TYR A 159 13.78 -16.20 12.83
N PHE A 160 12.60 -16.78 13.07
CA PHE A 160 12.07 -17.05 14.40
C PHE A 160 12.14 -18.55 14.67
N ALA A 161 12.87 -18.92 15.72
CA ALA A 161 13.08 -20.32 16.11
C ALA A 161 12.09 -20.82 17.17
N ASN A 162 11.17 -19.97 17.62
CA ASN A 162 10.28 -20.26 18.73
C ASN A 162 8.99 -20.91 18.23
N ASP A 163 8.48 -21.87 18.99
CA ASP A 163 7.11 -22.36 18.86
C ASP A 163 6.16 -21.47 19.66
N ALA A 164 4.87 -21.69 19.43
CA ALA A 164 3.77 -21.16 20.22
C ALA A 164 4.07 -21.16 21.73
N VAL A 165 3.93 -20.00 22.37
CA VAL A 165 4.20 -19.84 23.80
C VAL A 165 2.99 -20.34 24.62
N GLY A 166 1.78 -20.14 24.09
CA GLY A 166 0.54 -20.63 24.69
C GLY A 166 0.29 -20.10 26.11
N GLU A 167 -0.51 -20.85 26.88
CA GLU A 167 -0.94 -20.44 28.24
C GLU A 167 0.22 -20.26 29.23
N LEU A 168 1.42 -20.81 28.97
CA LEU A 168 2.59 -20.65 29.85
C LEU A 168 3.32 -19.30 29.63
N GLY A 169 2.83 -18.43 28.74
CA GLY A 169 3.47 -17.15 28.42
C GLY A 169 3.59 -16.17 29.58
N TYR A 170 2.73 -16.25 30.60
CA TYR A 170 2.86 -15.43 31.81
C TYR A 170 4.08 -15.79 32.68
N LEU A 171 4.77 -16.90 32.38
CA LEU A 171 6.04 -17.26 33.01
C LEU A 171 7.26 -16.61 32.35
N ILE A 172 7.07 -15.98 31.18
CA ILE A 172 8.13 -15.38 30.39
C ILE A 172 8.42 -13.95 30.88
N GLY A 173 9.70 -13.59 31.00
CA GLY A 173 10.13 -12.22 31.33
C GLY A 173 9.86 -11.21 30.20
N LEU A 174 9.84 -9.90 30.51
CA LEU A 174 9.44 -8.87 29.54
C LEU A 174 10.45 -8.82 28.39
N ASP A 175 11.70 -8.94 28.78
CA ASP A 175 12.85 -9.03 27.91
C ASP A 175 12.68 -10.17 26.91
N GLN A 176 12.29 -11.35 27.40
CA GLN A 176 12.06 -12.51 26.55
C GLN A 176 10.83 -12.36 25.66
N LEU A 177 9.76 -11.69 26.11
CA LEU A 177 8.62 -11.37 25.25
C LEU A 177 9.03 -10.41 24.13
N PHE A 178 9.73 -9.32 24.43
CA PHE A 178 10.25 -8.39 23.42
C PHE A 178 11.17 -9.10 22.43
N LEU A 179 12.10 -9.92 22.92
CA LEU A 179 13.05 -10.68 22.10
C LEU A 179 12.34 -11.61 21.10
N LYS A 180 11.19 -12.17 21.50
CA LYS A 180 10.39 -13.09 20.67
C LYS A 180 9.35 -12.37 19.81
N SER A 181 9.08 -11.10 20.06
CA SER A 181 8.03 -10.33 19.39
C SER A 181 8.45 -9.85 18.01
N VAL A 182 7.52 -9.87 17.06
CA VAL A 182 7.69 -9.20 15.76
C VAL A 182 7.39 -7.71 15.83
N ALA A 183 6.51 -7.28 16.74
CA ALA A 183 6.12 -5.89 16.90
C ALA A 183 5.48 -5.62 18.26
N GLY A 184 5.38 -4.33 18.59
CA GLY A 184 4.56 -3.81 19.68
C GLY A 184 3.58 -2.76 19.18
N ILE A 185 2.35 -2.84 19.68
CA ILE A 185 1.28 -1.86 19.45
C ILE A 185 0.96 -1.20 20.78
N VAL A 186 0.96 0.13 20.84
CA VAL A 186 0.33 0.84 21.95
C VAL A 186 -1.13 1.09 21.59
N VAL A 187 -2.03 0.57 22.43
CA VAL A 187 -3.47 0.65 22.20
C VAL A 187 -3.97 2.03 22.57
N ARG A 188 -4.79 2.62 21.70
CA ARG A 188 -5.47 3.87 21.92
C ARG A 188 -6.54 3.67 22.99
N LEU A 189 -6.38 4.35 24.12
CA LEU A 189 -7.28 4.28 25.27
C LEU A 189 -8.20 5.51 25.39
N ASP A 190 -8.06 6.49 24.50
CA ASP A 190 -8.96 7.63 24.45
C ASP A 190 -9.96 7.39 23.31
N GLY A 191 -11.26 7.48 23.58
CA GLY A 191 -12.27 7.61 22.51
C GLY A 191 -12.09 8.93 21.78
N ASP A 192 -12.58 9.03 20.56
CA ASP A 192 -12.46 10.17 19.63
C ASP A 192 -13.22 11.44 20.08
N GLY A 193 -13.39 11.62 21.39
CA GLY A 193 -14.08 12.74 22.01
C GLY A 193 -13.18 13.95 22.20
N ASP A 194 -13.68 15.08 21.70
CA ASP A 194 -13.16 16.44 21.80
C ASP A 194 -12.42 16.73 23.12
N ALA A 195 -11.28 17.42 23.02
CA ALA A 195 -10.22 17.46 24.04
C ALA A 195 -10.58 18.11 25.40
N ASP A 196 -11.83 18.54 25.60
CA ASP A 196 -12.21 19.50 26.64
C ASP A 196 -13.30 19.04 27.63
N GLN A 197 -13.70 17.77 27.67
CA GLN A 197 -14.61 17.28 28.72
C GLN A 197 -14.05 16.10 29.49
N HIS A 198 -14.03 16.26 30.83
CA HIS A 198 -13.66 15.30 31.87
C HIS A 198 -13.50 13.84 31.41
N ARG A 199 -12.27 13.46 31.04
CA ARG A 199 -11.93 12.06 30.74
C ARG A 199 -12.11 11.20 31.98
N SER A 200 -13.16 10.38 32.01
CA SER A 200 -13.31 9.31 32.99
C SER A 200 -12.15 8.34 32.87
N VAL A 201 -11.56 7.94 33.99
CA VAL A 201 -10.60 6.83 34.02
C VAL A 201 -11.29 5.60 33.44
N LEU A 202 -10.79 5.05 32.33
CA LEU A 202 -11.33 3.82 31.75
C LEU A 202 -11.36 2.71 32.81
N SER A 203 -12.47 1.99 32.87
CA SER A 203 -12.57 0.80 33.70
C SER A 203 -11.72 -0.33 33.12
N LYS A 204 -11.41 -1.35 33.94
CA LYS A 204 -10.70 -2.54 33.44
C LYS A 204 -11.48 -3.26 32.34
N SER A 205 -12.81 -3.29 32.44
CA SER A 205 -13.67 -3.87 31.40
C SER A 205 -13.60 -3.12 30.08
N ASP A 206 -13.42 -1.78 30.11
CA ASP A 206 -13.29 -0.99 28.87
C ASP A 206 -11.94 -1.29 28.18
N ILE A 207 -10.87 -1.42 28.97
CA ILE A 207 -9.53 -1.80 28.47
C ILE A 207 -9.56 -3.21 27.87
N GLU A 208 -10.23 -4.15 28.54
CA GLU A 208 -10.43 -5.52 28.03
C GLU A 208 -11.21 -5.51 26.71
N ALA A 209 -12.30 -4.73 26.62
CA ALA A 209 -13.10 -4.60 25.39
C ALA A 209 -12.31 -4.00 24.21
N LEU A 210 -11.50 -2.97 24.47
CA LEU A 210 -10.60 -2.39 23.46
C LEU A 210 -9.54 -3.40 22.99
N SER A 211 -8.96 -4.16 23.92
CA SER A 211 -8.01 -5.22 23.57
C SER A 211 -8.66 -6.30 22.68
N LEU A 212 -9.87 -6.74 23.04
CA LEU A 212 -10.66 -7.69 22.27
C LEU A 212 -11.00 -7.18 20.87
N SER A 213 -11.30 -5.89 20.72
CA SER A 213 -11.61 -5.28 19.42
C SER A 213 -10.37 -5.23 18.51
N LEU A 214 -9.23 -4.80 19.06
CA LEU A 214 -7.94 -4.84 18.36
C LEU A 214 -7.53 -6.28 17.99
N GLU A 215 -7.89 -7.25 18.83
CA GLU A 215 -7.61 -8.66 18.54
C GLU A 215 -8.34 -9.16 17.29
N GLY A 216 -9.61 -8.76 17.12
CA GLY A 216 -10.39 -9.05 15.91
C GLY A 216 -9.76 -8.45 14.66
N GLU A 217 -9.33 -7.18 14.71
CA GLU A 217 -8.60 -6.55 13.60
C GLU A 217 -7.32 -7.31 13.23
N LEU A 218 -6.55 -7.76 14.24
CA LEU A 218 -5.30 -8.47 14.00
C LEU A 218 -5.53 -9.82 13.34
N ASP A 219 -6.58 -10.56 13.73
CA ASP A 219 -6.92 -11.85 13.12
C ASP A 219 -7.27 -11.69 11.63
N GLU A 220 -8.06 -10.68 11.29
CA GLU A 220 -8.44 -10.40 9.90
C GLU A 220 -7.25 -9.88 9.09
N ARG A 221 -6.53 -8.88 9.63
CA ARG A 221 -5.45 -8.17 8.94
C ARG A 221 -4.20 -9.04 8.79
N LEU A 222 -3.96 -10.03 9.65
CA LEU A 222 -2.79 -10.92 9.63
C LEU A 222 -3.10 -12.37 9.20
N SER A 223 -4.22 -12.59 8.51
CA SER A 223 -4.72 -13.91 8.09
C SER A 223 -3.87 -14.67 7.05
N PHE A 224 -2.86 -14.04 6.44
CA PHE A 224 -1.96 -14.67 5.46
C PHE A 224 -0.71 -15.28 6.12
N PRO A 225 -0.09 -16.33 5.55
CA PRO A 225 1.14 -16.92 6.07
C PRO A 225 2.34 -15.96 5.95
N TRP A 226 2.53 -15.12 6.97
CA TRP A 226 3.60 -14.12 7.05
C TRP A 226 4.95 -14.69 7.52
N LEU A 227 5.00 -15.99 7.78
CA LEU A 227 6.21 -16.75 8.09
C LEU A 227 6.32 -17.90 7.09
N VAL A 228 7.50 -18.05 6.49
CA VAL A 228 7.81 -19.11 5.52
C VAL A 228 8.97 -19.97 6.00
N GLN A 229 8.98 -21.25 5.63
CA GLN A 229 10.04 -22.18 6.06
C GLN A 229 11.36 -21.95 5.32
N GLU A 230 11.27 -21.55 4.06
CA GLU A 230 12.41 -21.29 3.20
C GLU A 230 12.38 -19.83 2.76
N ILE A 231 13.55 -19.20 2.71
CA ILE A 231 13.70 -17.86 2.18
C ILE A 231 14.58 -17.88 0.94
N HIS A 232 14.18 -17.10 -0.06
CA HIS A 232 15.03 -16.91 -1.22
C HIS A 232 16.29 -16.12 -0.83
N PRO A 233 17.45 -16.46 -1.41
CA PRO A 233 18.65 -15.65 -1.28
C PRO A 233 18.34 -14.20 -1.65
N ARG A 234 18.98 -13.26 -0.95
CA ARG A 234 18.85 -11.83 -1.22
C ARG A 234 19.08 -11.54 -2.71
N LYS A 235 18.07 -10.93 -3.35
CA LYS A 235 18.06 -10.59 -4.78
C LYS A 235 18.34 -9.11 -5.01
N THR A 236 18.93 -8.80 -6.16
CA THR A 236 19.18 -7.43 -6.61
C THR A 236 18.26 -7.05 -7.77
N LEU A 237 17.49 -5.99 -7.60
CA LEU A 237 16.56 -5.45 -8.58
C LEU A 237 17.08 -4.10 -9.09
N ALA A 238 17.21 -3.96 -10.40
CA ALA A 238 17.45 -2.66 -11.03
C ALA A 238 16.11 -1.98 -11.30
N ILE A 239 15.94 -0.74 -10.83
CA ILE A 239 14.76 0.09 -11.11
C ILE A 239 15.19 1.18 -12.08
N ILE A 240 14.61 1.17 -13.28
CA ILE A 240 14.78 2.19 -14.31
C ILE A 240 13.65 3.20 -14.20
N GLU A 241 14.00 4.49 -14.21
CA GLU A 241 13.11 5.57 -13.77
C GLU A 241 12.90 5.46 -12.26
N ALA A 242 13.83 6.07 -11.51
CA ALA A 242 13.95 5.93 -10.08
C ALA A 242 12.93 6.80 -9.30
N GLY A 243 12.05 7.50 -10.01
CA GLY A 243 10.87 8.20 -9.50
C GLY A 243 10.80 9.65 -9.97
N ARG A 244 9.79 9.97 -10.78
CA ARG A 244 9.64 11.27 -11.43
C ARG A 244 9.54 12.46 -10.47
N VAL A 245 8.82 12.29 -9.37
CA VAL A 245 8.54 13.35 -8.40
C VAL A 245 9.32 13.10 -7.13
N HIS A 246 10.07 14.11 -6.68
CA HIS A 246 10.80 14.03 -5.43
C HIS A 246 9.84 13.82 -4.23
N PRO A 247 10.17 12.97 -3.24
CA PRO A 247 9.29 12.65 -2.10
C PRO A 247 8.75 13.87 -1.33
N ARG A 248 9.56 14.92 -1.18
CA ARG A 248 9.17 16.20 -0.57
C ARG A 248 7.99 16.91 -1.25
N TYR A 249 7.76 16.64 -2.54
CA TYR A 249 6.67 17.24 -3.32
C TYR A 249 5.52 16.26 -3.56
N GLY A 250 5.38 15.24 -2.71
CA GLY A 250 4.28 14.27 -2.80
C GLY A 250 4.56 13.09 -3.73
N GLY A 251 5.81 12.90 -4.19
CA GLY A 251 6.17 11.74 -5.00
C GLY A 251 5.99 10.41 -4.25
N THR A 252 5.40 9.43 -4.91
CA THR A 252 5.06 8.10 -4.35
C THR A 252 6.22 7.10 -4.41
N GLY A 253 7.34 7.46 -5.03
CA GLY A 253 8.58 6.67 -5.10
C GLY A 253 9.03 6.04 -3.77
N PRO A 254 8.89 6.66 -2.58
CA PRO A 254 9.29 6.03 -1.32
C PRO A 254 8.66 4.65 -1.04
N LEU A 255 7.48 4.37 -1.58
CA LEU A 255 6.75 3.13 -1.32
C LEU A 255 7.50 1.90 -1.86
N VAL A 256 7.99 1.96 -3.10
CA VAL A 256 8.71 0.82 -3.71
C VAL A 256 10.03 0.55 -2.99
N TYR A 257 10.78 1.58 -2.61
CA TYR A 257 12.06 1.41 -1.91
C TYR A 257 11.88 0.91 -0.48
N ARG A 258 10.86 1.39 0.24
CA ARG A 258 10.53 0.88 1.58
C ARG A 258 10.07 -0.58 1.53
N ALA A 259 9.25 -0.94 0.54
CA ALA A 259 8.86 -2.33 0.33
C ALA A 259 10.06 -3.23 0.03
N ALA A 260 10.94 -2.81 -0.88
CA ALA A 260 12.16 -3.52 -1.20
C ALA A 260 13.06 -3.72 0.03
N LYS A 261 13.26 -2.67 0.84
CA LYS A 261 14.01 -2.74 2.10
C LYS A 261 13.38 -3.74 3.06
N ALA A 262 12.06 -3.72 3.24
CA ALA A 262 11.35 -4.61 4.16
C ALA A 262 11.35 -6.09 3.71
N LEU A 263 11.40 -6.34 2.39
CA LEU A 263 11.58 -7.66 1.78
C LEU A 263 13.06 -8.12 1.80
N GLY A 264 13.98 -7.21 2.13
CA GLY A 264 15.42 -7.49 2.14
C GLY A 264 16.03 -7.54 0.74
N LEU A 265 15.47 -6.85 -0.24
CA LEU A 265 16.04 -6.73 -1.58
C LEU A 265 17.20 -5.73 -1.59
N ASN A 266 18.07 -5.87 -2.59
CA ASN A 266 19.03 -4.84 -2.98
C ASN A 266 18.44 -4.07 -4.17
N ILE A 267 18.56 -2.75 -4.15
CA ILE A 267 18.07 -1.91 -5.24
C ILE A 267 19.24 -1.20 -5.92
N ILE A 268 19.30 -1.29 -7.25
CA ILE A 268 20.10 -0.41 -8.09
C ILE A 268 19.15 0.59 -8.73
N ALA A 269 19.26 1.86 -8.36
CA ALA A 269 18.47 2.92 -8.97
C ALA A 269 19.17 3.41 -10.24
N MET A 270 18.45 3.47 -11.36
CA MET A 270 18.96 3.95 -12.65
C MET A 270 18.13 5.11 -13.16
N ASP A 271 18.77 6.26 -13.29
CA ASP A 271 18.13 7.49 -13.74
C ASP A 271 19.14 8.46 -14.36
N ASN A 272 18.66 9.60 -14.86
CA ASN A 272 19.47 10.69 -15.37
C ASN A 272 20.48 11.18 -14.31
N PRO A 273 21.71 11.55 -14.71
CA PRO A 273 22.68 12.17 -13.81
C PRO A 273 22.08 13.39 -13.08
N GLY A 274 22.33 13.53 -11.78
CA GLY A 274 21.77 14.60 -10.96
C GLY A 274 20.33 14.35 -10.49
N HIS A 275 19.76 13.18 -10.77
CA HIS A 275 18.48 12.78 -10.19
C HIS A 275 18.55 12.71 -8.66
N TRP A 276 17.45 13.02 -7.98
CA TRP A 276 17.46 13.15 -6.52
C TRP A 276 17.85 11.86 -5.79
N MET A 277 17.57 10.68 -6.36
CA MET A 277 18.03 9.41 -5.79
C MET A 277 19.56 9.32 -5.68
N GLU A 278 20.34 10.11 -6.42
CA GLU A 278 21.80 10.17 -6.28
C GLU A 278 22.24 10.76 -4.93
N GLY A 279 21.38 11.53 -4.26
CA GLY A 279 21.61 12.15 -2.95
C GLY A 279 21.96 11.15 -1.84
N SER A 280 22.78 11.58 -0.89
CA SER A 280 23.27 10.74 0.22
C SER A 280 22.17 10.40 1.23
N GLU A 281 21.13 11.21 1.32
CA GLU A 281 19.93 10.97 2.12
C GLU A 281 19.14 9.72 1.68
N PHE A 282 19.33 9.26 0.43
CA PHE A 282 18.65 8.08 -0.11
C PHE A 282 19.53 6.82 -0.13
N THR A 283 20.73 6.85 0.45
CA THR A 283 21.63 5.69 0.53
C THR A 283 20.98 4.49 1.22
N ASP A 284 20.05 4.75 2.13
CA ASP A 284 19.30 3.71 2.84
C ASP A 284 18.24 2.98 1.99
N TRP A 285 17.94 3.48 0.78
CA TRP A 285 16.93 2.96 -0.14
C TRP A 285 17.52 2.20 -1.32
N ARG A 286 18.83 2.34 -1.57
CA ARG A 286 19.52 1.72 -2.71
C ARG A 286 20.90 1.24 -2.32
N GLN A 287 21.34 0.17 -2.96
CA GLN A 287 22.73 -0.27 -2.94
C GLN A 287 23.61 0.64 -3.80
N ALA A 288 23.13 1.06 -4.96
CA ALA A 288 23.86 1.90 -5.90
C ALA A 288 22.93 2.79 -6.72
N PHE A 289 23.44 3.93 -7.16
CA PHE A 289 22.84 4.75 -8.21
C PHE A 289 23.74 4.65 -9.44
N ILE A 290 23.18 4.24 -10.57
CA ILE A 290 23.91 4.08 -11.83
C ILE A 290 23.28 5.02 -12.86
N PRO A 291 24.01 6.03 -13.35
CA PRO A 291 23.47 6.95 -14.33
C PRO A 291 23.06 6.24 -15.63
N LEU A 292 21.84 6.49 -16.08
CA LEU A 292 21.29 6.03 -17.35
C LEU A 292 20.47 7.17 -17.93
N ALA A 293 20.88 7.71 -19.09
CA ALA A 293 20.14 8.80 -19.72
C ALA A 293 18.71 8.34 -20.09
N LEU A 294 17.69 9.00 -19.56
CA LEU A 294 16.29 8.70 -19.83
C LEU A 294 15.68 9.80 -20.68
N HIS A 295 14.97 9.40 -21.74
CA HIS A 295 14.18 10.26 -22.60
C HIS A 295 12.77 9.71 -22.65
N ASP A 296 11.77 10.58 -22.58
CA ASP A 296 10.36 10.21 -22.66
C ASP A 296 9.72 11.01 -23.80
N PRO A 297 9.39 10.37 -24.95
CA PRO A 297 9.46 8.93 -25.22
C PRO A 297 10.89 8.37 -25.33
N PRO A 298 11.08 7.06 -25.10
CA PRO A 298 12.40 6.43 -25.22
C PRO A 298 12.92 6.46 -26.66
N GLN A 299 14.24 6.62 -26.79
CA GLN A 299 14.94 6.53 -28.07
C GLN A 299 15.10 5.06 -28.51
N ASP A 300 15.28 4.84 -29.82
CA ASP A 300 15.39 3.50 -30.41
C ASP A 300 16.52 2.64 -29.80
N ASP A 301 17.59 3.29 -29.33
CA ASP A 301 18.76 2.64 -28.72
C ASP A 301 18.59 2.30 -27.23
N PHE A 302 17.45 2.64 -26.62
CA PHE A 302 17.30 2.60 -25.17
C PHE A 302 17.48 1.19 -24.59
N THR A 303 16.98 0.18 -25.30
CA THR A 303 17.18 -1.24 -24.91
C THR A 303 18.67 -1.60 -24.83
N ASP A 304 19.46 -1.19 -25.82
CA ASP A 304 20.90 -1.49 -25.88
C ASP A 304 21.65 -0.77 -24.76
N ARG A 305 21.27 0.49 -24.47
CA ARG A 305 21.83 1.26 -23.36
C ARG A 305 21.52 0.63 -21.99
N ILE A 306 20.31 0.07 -21.79
CA ILE A 306 20.00 -0.69 -20.57
C ILE A 306 20.93 -1.89 -20.45
N ILE A 307 21.10 -2.67 -21.51
CA ILE A 307 21.95 -3.88 -21.53
C ILE A 307 23.40 -3.53 -21.22
N GLU A 308 23.95 -2.49 -21.85
CA GLU A 308 25.32 -2.03 -21.62
C GLU A 308 25.52 -1.57 -20.17
N THR A 309 24.59 -0.77 -19.65
CA THR A 309 24.63 -0.29 -18.27
C THR A 309 24.57 -1.44 -17.27
N ILE A 310 23.67 -2.43 -17.46
CA ILE A 310 23.57 -3.60 -16.58
C ILE A 310 24.86 -4.43 -16.60
N LYS A 311 25.44 -4.67 -17.78
CA LYS A 311 26.70 -5.43 -17.91
C LYS A 311 27.90 -4.72 -17.28
N SER A 312 27.91 -3.38 -17.27
CA SER A 312 29.02 -2.57 -16.77
C SER A 312 28.86 -2.06 -15.33
N CYS A 313 27.68 -2.20 -14.72
CA CYS A 313 27.39 -1.62 -13.40
C CYS A 313 28.18 -2.25 -12.23
N GLY A 314 28.87 -3.37 -12.45
CA GLY A 314 29.69 -4.04 -11.43
C GLY A 314 28.91 -4.80 -10.36
N PHE A 315 27.60 -4.97 -10.54
CA PHE A 315 26.72 -5.71 -9.63
C PHE A 315 26.04 -6.88 -10.33
N GLN A 316 25.78 -7.96 -9.60
CA GLN A 316 24.86 -9.00 -10.05
C GLN A 316 23.43 -8.45 -9.96
N VAL A 317 22.72 -8.46 -11.09
CA VAL A 317 21.31 -8.07 -11.20
C VAL A 317 20.47 -9.31 -11.45
N ASP A 318 19.46 -9.55 -10.62
CA ASP A 318 18.54 -10.69 -10.72
C ASP A 318 17.23 -10.34 -11.44
N GLY A 319 16.94 -9.05 -11.62
CA GLY A 319 15.78 -8.57 -12.36
C GLY A 319 15.85 -7.07 -12.64
N ILE A 320 15.07 -6.61 -13.61
CA ILE A 320 14.93 -5.20 -13.97
C ILE A 320 13.44 -4.87 -13.99
N MET A 321 13.06 -3.72 -13.43
CA MET A 321 11.70 -3.22 -13.50
C MET A 321 11.67 -1.72 -13.81
N THR A 322 10.51 -1.25 -14.25
CA THR A 322 10.18 0.17 -14.37
C THR A 322 8.69 0.35 -14.04
N LEU A 323 8.34 1.51 -13.50
CA LEU A 323 6.95 1.93 -13.33
C LEU A 323 6.52 2.93 -14.43
N CYS A 324 7.43 3.22 -15.36
CA CYS A 324 7.16 4.09 -16.50
C CYS A 324 6.62 3.27 -17.67
N GLU A 325 5.37 3.54 -18.07
CA GLU A 325 4.67 2.83 -19.16
C GLU A 325 5.45 2.83 -20.47
N SER A 326 6.01 3.98 -20.86
CA SER A 326 6.77 4.12 -22.11
C SER A 326 8.06 3.29 -22.09
N TYR A 327 8.57 2.92 -20.91
CA TYR A 327 9.78 2.11 -20.76
C TYR A 327 9.50 0.61 -20.60
N MET A 328 8.27 0.18 -20.37
CA MET A 328 7.97 -1.23 -20.07
C MET A 328 8.42 -2.18 -21.19
N MET A 329 8.15 -1.84 -22.46
CA MET A 329 8.57 -2.66 -23.61
C MET A 329 10.11 -2.76 -23.74
N PRO A 330 10.88 -1.66 -23.81
CA PRO A 330 12.34 -1.76 -23.92
C PRO A 330 12.99 -2.43 -22.69
N VAL A 331 12.44 -2.24 -21.48
CA VAL A 331 12.90 -2.94 -20.27
C VAL A 331 12.65 -4.44 -20.36
N ALA A 332 11.44 -4.86 -20.76
CA ALA A 332 11.14 -6.27 -20.98
C ALA A 332 12.05 -6.88 -22.06
N ARG A 333 12.32 -6.14 -23.14
CA ARG A 333 13.23 -6.59 -24.19
C ARG A 333 14.67 -6.73 -23.70
N ALA A 334 15.14 -5.81 -22.86
CA ALA A 334 16.46 -5.91 -22.23
C ALA A 334 16.55 -7.13 -21.31
N CYS A 335 15.52 -7.39 -20.48
CA CYS A 335 15.45 -8.59 -19.66
C CYS A 335 15.54 -9.88 -20.49
N GLU A 336 14.77 -9.97 -21.58
CA GLU A 336 14.79 -11.13 -22.48
C GLU A 336 16.19 -11.40 -23.05
N LEU A 337 16.88 -10.34 -23.52
CA LEU A 337 18.23 -10.44 -24.08
C LEU A 337 19.32 -10.71 -23.02
N LEU A 338 19.06 -10.36 -21.76
CA LEU A 338 19.94 -10.65 -20.62
C LEU A 338 19.65 -12.01 -19.95
N GLY A 339 18.57 -12.70 -20.34
CA GLY A 339 18.11 -13.93 -19.69
C GLY A 339 17.54 -13.69 -18.29
N LEU A 340 17.03 -12.50 -18.01
CA LEU A 340 16.39 -12.14 -16.74
C LEU A 340 14.88 -12.40 -16.78
N PRO A 341 14.23 -12.65 -15.62
CA PRO A 341 12.78 -12.87 -15.56
C PRO A 341 11.99 -11.69 -16.12
N THR A 342 11.07 -11.95 -17.05
CA THR A 342 10.19 -10.94 -17.65
C THR A 342 9.00 -11.58 -18.38
N GLN A 343 7.98 -10.78 -18.67
CA GLN A 343 6.93 -11.12 -19.62
C GLN A 343 7.40 -10.81 -21.05
N ARG A 344 6.70 -11.33 -22.07
CA ARG A 344 7.06 -11.05 -23.46
C ARG A 344 6.98 -9.53 -23.73
N PRO A 345 7.92 -8.92 -24.47
CA PRO A 345 7.92 -7.48 -24.71
C PRO A 345 6.70 -6.96 -25.50
N LEU A 346 6.24 -7.72 -26.50
CA LEU A 346 5.18 -7.29 -27.42
C LEU A 346 3.84 -6.94 -26.73
N PRO A 347 3.35 -7.72 -25.74
CA PRO A 347 2.19 -7.34 -24.92
C PRO A 347 2.23 -5.90 -24.39
N TYR A 348 3.35 -5.43 -23.85
CA TYR A 348 3.47 -4.07 -23.30
C TYR A 348 3.20 -3.00 -24.36
N ASN A 349 3.72 -3.16 -25.58
CA ASN A 349 3.48 -2.23 -26.69
C ASN A 349 2.02 -2.20 -27.15
N THR A 350 1.26 -3.27 -26.91
CA THR A 350 -0.19 -3.28 -27.17
C THR A 350 -0.90 -2.56 -26.04
N ALA A 351 -0.67 -2.98 -24.79
CA ALA A 351 -1.35 -2.46 -23.60
C ALA A 351 -1.17 -0.95 -23.38
N THR A 352 0.03 -0.41 -23.65
CA THR A 352 0.33 1.02 -23.43
C THR A 352 -0.02 1.92 -24.62
N ASN A 353 -0.64 1.38 -25.65
CA ASN A 353 -1.09 2.15 -26.82
C ASN A 353 -2.60 2.00 -27.00
N LYS A 354 -3.34 3.09 -26.76
CA LYS A 354 -4.80 3.12 -26.74
C LYS A 354 -5.43 2.58 -28.02
N TYR A 355 -4.89 2.91 -29.20
CA TYR A 355 -5.37 2.34 -30.48
C TYR A 355 -5.18 0.82 -30.55
N LYS A 356 -3.96 0.34 -30.23
CA LYS A 356 -3.65 -1.10 -30.30
C LYS A 356 -4.46 -1.90 -29.29
N THR A 357 -4.62 -1.40 -28.07
CA THR A 357 -5.50 -2.01 -27.05
C THR A 357 -6.92 -2.12 -27.59
N SER A 358 -7.51 -1.03 -28.11
CA SER A 358 -8.86 -1.06 -28.67
C SER A 358 -9.02 -2.06 -29.81
N ILE A 359 -8.08 -2.11 -30.76
CA ILE A 359 -8.11 -3.10 -31.84
C ILE A 359 -7.96 -4.53 -31.31
N PHE A 360 -7.13 -4.74 -30.28
CA PHE A 360 -6.90 -6.05 -29.69
C PHE A 360 -8.15 -6.61 -28.97
N GLU A 361 -8.91 -5.73 -28.31
CA GLU A 361 -10.22 -6.03 -27.71
C GLU A 361 -11.33 -6.20 -28.76
N GLY A 362 -11.06 -5.84 -30.02
CA GLY A 362 -12.04 -5.91 -31.10
C GLY A 362 -12.99 -4.71 -31.14
N HIS A 363 -12.62 -3.60 -30.49
CA HIS A 363 -13.35 -2.35 -30.58
C HIS A 363 -13.25 -1.74 -31.97
N ARG A 364 -14.23 -0.88 -32.28
CA ARG A 364 -14.33 -0.16 -33.54
C ARG A 364 -13.50 1.12 -33.47
N ALA A 365 -12.20 0.96 -33.46
CA ALA A 365 -11.23 2.04 -33.30
C ALA A 365 -10.50 2.37 -34.61
N TYR A 366 -10.16 3.64 -34.79
CA TYR A 366 -9.40 4.14 -35.94
C TYR A 366 -8.27 5.03 -35.46
N GLN A 367 -7.14 4.99 -36.17
CA GLN A 367 -6.00 5.86 -35.88
C GLN A 367 -5.94 6.99 -36.91
N ALA A 368 -5.66 8.20 -36.43
CA ALA A 368 -5.34 9.36 -37.25
C ALA A 368 -4.14 10.11 -36.66
N SER A 369 -3.56 11.02 -37.44
CA SER A 369 -2.49 11.92 -36.99
C SER A 369 -2.70 13.38 -37.40
N SER A 370 -3.87 13.70 -37.95
CA SER A 370 -4.28 15.06 -38.30
C SER A 370 -5.80 15.21 -38.34
N THR A 371 -6.27 16.45 -38.28
CA THR A 371 -7.69 16.80 -38.43
C THR A 371 -8.29 16.31 -39.74
N ASP A 372 -7.57 16.46 -40.86
CA ASP A 372 -8.05 16.05 -42.18
C ASP A 372 -8.23 14.53 -42.28
N GLU A 373 -7.30 13.76 -41.72
CA GLU A 373 -7.41 12.30 -41.63
C GLU A 373 -8.60 11.89 -40.75
N ALA A 374 -8.78 12.55 -39.60
CA ALA A 374 -9.90 12.27 -38.70
C ALA A 374 -11.25 12.52 -39.36
N ILE A 375 -11.42 13.66 -40.04
CA ILE A 375 -12.65 13.99 -40.81
C ILE A 375 -12.86 12.99 -41.95
N ALA A 376 -11.79 12.59 -42.65
CA ALA A 376 -11.88 11.61 -43.72
C ALA A 376 -12.32 10.22 -43.21
N ILE A 377 -11.85 9.81 -42.02
CA ILE A 377 -12.24 8.55 -41.37
C ILE A 377 -13.71 8.61 -40.96
N THR A 378 -14.12 9.64 -40.22
CA THR A 378 -15.49 9.74 -39.69
C THR A 378 -16.53 9.89 -40.80
N SER A 379 -16.23 10.65 -41.85
CA SER A 379 -17.17 10.82 -42.99
C SER A 379 -17.34 9.58 -43.87
N LYS A 380 -16.33 8.69 -43.94
CA LYS A 380 -16.36 7.48 -44.78
C LYS A 380 -16.82 6.23 -44.04
N THR A 381 -16.90 6.29 -42.72
CA THR A 381 -17.24 5.14 -41.87
C THR A 381 -18.69 5.24 -41.43
N ALA A 382 -19.61 4.74 -42.25
CA ALA A 382 -21.06 4.88 -42.05
C ALA A 382 -21.55 4.38 -40.67
N ASP A 383 -20.88 3.37 -40.12
CA ASP A 383 -21.29 2.75 -38.87
C ASP A 383 -20.62 3.39 -37.64
N LEU A 384 -19.76 4.41 -37.78
CA LEU A 384 -19.10 5.10 -36.67
C LEU A 384 -20.03 6.19 -36.13
N LEU A 385 -20.77 5.87 -35.08
CA LEU A 385 -21.83 6.72 -34.54
C LEU A 385 -21.29 7.62 -33.42
N TYR A 386 -21.74 8.88 -33.44
CA TYR A 386 -21.51 9.83 -32.35
C TYR A 386 -22.37 9.50 -31.12
N PRO A 387 -21.90 9.83 -29.90
CA PRO A 387 -20.65 10.53 -29.61
C PRO A 387 -19.41 9.63 -29.75
N LEU A 388 -18.30 10.25 -30.16
CA LEU A 388 -16.98 9.63 -30.30
C LEU A 388 -16.05 10.15 -29.22
N ILE A 389 -15.09 9.33 -28.80
CA ILE A 389 -13.97 9.77 -27.97
C ILE A 389 -12.70 9.84 -28.82
N ILE A 390 -11.99 10.97 -28.72
CA ILE A 390 -10.67 11.18 -29.30
C ILE A 390 -9.65 11.22 -28.16
N LYS A 391 -8.62 10.38 -28.24
CA LYS A 391 -7.56 10.31 -27.21
C LYS A 391 -6.18 10.05 -27.83
N PRO A 392 -5.09 10.65 -27.30
CA PRO A 392 -3.75 10.41 -27.83
C PRO A 392 -3.38 8.93 -27.67
N CYS A 393 -2.76 8.32 -28.67
CA CYS A 393 -2.47 6.89 -28.65
C CYS A 393 -1.54 6.49 -27.50
N ASN A 394 -0.55 7.33 -27.19
CA ASN A 394 0.42 7.11 -26.11
C ASN A 394 0.15 8.05 -24.92
N GLY A 395 -1.07 8.59 -24.78
CA GLY A 395 -1.37 9.58 -23.75
C GLY A 395 -1.59 8.98 -22.36
N TRP A 396 -1.26 9.77 -21.33
CA TRP A 396 -1.48 9.47 -19.91
C TRP A 396 -2.11 10.68 -19.18
N SER A 397 -2.57 10.47 -17.94
CA SER A 397 -3.21 11.50 -17.10
C SER A 397 -4.46 12.15 -17.71
N SER A 398 -5.15 11.43 -18.61
CA SER A 398 -6.34 11.90 -19.33
C SER A 398 -6.16 13.21 -20.10
N GLU A 399 -4.92 13.58 -20.44
CA GLU A 399 -4.62 14.77 -21.21
C GLU A 399 -4.97 14.60 -22.69
N GLY A 400 -5.59 15.62 -23.29
CA GLY A 400 -5.98 15.59 -24.71
C GLY A 400 -7.10 14.60 -25.03
N VAL A 401 -7.81 14.08 -24.03
CA VAL A 401 -9.00 13.23 -24.20
C VAL A 401 -10.23 14.11 -24.37
N THR A 402 -10.99 13.91 -25.45
CA THR A 402 -12.15 14.75 -25.78
C THR A 402 -13.32 13.91 -26.27
N LEU A 403 -14.50 14.17 -25.70
CA LEU A 403 -15.78 13.67 -26.20
C LEU A 403 -16.27 14.59 -27.33
N VAL A 404 -16.65 13.99 -28.45
CA VAL A 404 -17.02 14.66 -29.70
C VAL A 404 -18.42 14.22 -30.06
N TYR A 405 -19.36 15.16 -30.20
CA TYR A 405 -20.76 14.90 -30.53
C TYR A 405 -21.07 15.09 -32.01
N SER A 406 -20.19 15.77 -32.74
CA SER A 406 -20.40 16.11 -34.15
C SER A 406 -19.09 16.22 -34.94
N PRO A 407 -19.11 16.08 -36.27
CA PRO A 407 -17.92 16.29 -37.10
C PRO A 407 -17.29 17.68 -36.94
N SER A 408 -18.07 18.70 -36.62
CA SER A 408 -17.59 20.08 -36.41
C SER A 408 -16.68 20.26 -35.20
N GLU A 409 -16.71 19.32 -34.24
CA GLU A 409 -15.90 19.39 -33.01
C GLU A 409 -14.52 18.72 -33.16
N ILE A 410 -14.31 17.92 -34.21
CA ILE A 410 -13.05 17.21 -34.47
C ILE A 410 -11.83 18.15 -34.49
N PRO A 411 -11.85 19.32 -35.17
CA PRO A 411 -10.68 20.19 -35.20
C PRO A 411 -10.22 20.64 -33.81
N ALA A 412 -11.15 21.02 -32.94
CA ALA A 412 -10.84 21.45 -31.58
C ALA A 412 -10.32 20.30 -30.72
N ALA A 413 -10.89 19.09 -30.87
CA ALA A 413 -10.43 17.89 -30.18
C ALA A 413 -8.98 17.52 -30.56
N VAL A 414 -8.62 17.63 -31.84
CA VAL A 414 -7.25 17.37 -32.30
C VAL A 414 -6.29 18.46 -31.82
N GLU A 415 -6.70 19.73 -31.79
CA GLU A 415 -5.90 20.85 -31.28
C GLU A 415 -5.61 20.73 -29.77
N ALA A 416 -6.50 20.10 -29.00
CA ALA A 416 -6.33 19.88 -27.57
C ALA A 416 -5.22 18.86 -27.21
N ILE A 417 -4.69 18.12 -28.19
CA ILE A 417 -3.63 17.13 -27.97
C ILE A 417 -2.27 17.83 -27.90
N ASP A 418 -1.60 17.73 -26.76
CA ASP A 418 -0.20 18.14 -26.63
C ASP A 418 0.72 17.15 -27.36
N VAL A 419 0.94 17.41 -28.65
CA VAL A 419 1.78 16.57 -29.51
C VAL A 419 3.24 16.50 -29.07
N THR A 420 3.72 17.44 -28.26
CA THR A 420 5.09 17.42 -27.74
C THR A 420 5.27 16.38 -26.65
N ARG A 421 4.20 16.06 -25.94
CA ARG A 421 4.17 15.06 -24.86
C ARG A 421 3.68 13.70 -25.33
N HIS A 422 2.61 13.69 -26.13
CA HIS A 422 1.87 12.46 -26.45
C HIS A 422 2.09 11.95 -27.88
N GLY A 423 2.79 12.73 -28.70
CA GLY A 423 2.93 12.50 -30.14
C GLY A 423 1.69 12.91 -30.92
N THR A 424 1.76 12.78 -32.25
CA THR A 424 0.68 13.22 -33.16
C THR A 424 -0.41 12.18 -33.37
N ALA A 425 -0.14 10.91 -33.06
CA ALA A 425 -1.09 9.83 -33.29
C ALA A 425 -2.17 9.78 -32.20
N PHE A 426 -3.43 9.68 -32.61
CA PHE A 426 -4.58 9.54 -31.72
C PHE A 426 -5.57 8.51 -32.25
N VAL A 427 -6.37 7.97 -31.33
CA VAL A 427 -7.45 7.03 -31.62
C VAL A 427 -8.80 7.73 -31.59
N ILE A 428 -9.68 7.32 -32.50
CA ILE A 428 -11.07 7.72 -32.61
C ILE A 428 -11.90 6.45 -32.45
N GLU A 429 -12.79 6.41 -31.47
CA GLU A 429 -13.68 5.27 -31.21
C GLU A 429 -15.03 5.72 -30.64
N PRO A 430 -16.09 4.89 -30.72
CA PRO A 430 -17.36 5.15 -30.04
C PRO A 430 -17.16 5.36 -28.54
N TYR A 431 -17.83 6.35 -27.97
CA TYR A 431 -17.83 6.55 -26.53
C TYR A 431 -18.71 5.51 -25.82
N CYS A 432 -18.23 4.99 -24.70
CA CYS A 432 -18.99 4.12 -23.81
C CYS A 432 -19.47 4.93 -22.60
N SER A 433 -20.76 5.23 -22.52
CA SER A 433 -21.36 6.05 -21.47
C SER A 433 -21.60 5.31 -20.14
N GLY A 434 -21.25 4.03 -20.05
CA GLY A 434 -21.41 3.25 -18.83
C GLY A 434 -20.50 3.71 -17.68
N PRO A 435 -20.76 3.26 -16.45
CA PRO A 435 -19.91 3.53 -15.28
C PRO A 435 -18.45 3.15 -15.55
N GLU A 436 -17.54 4.03 -15.15
CA GLU A 436 -16.10 3.80 -15.23
C GLU A 436 -15.58 3.15 -13.95
N VAL A 437 -14.58 2.29 -14.10
CA VAL A 437 -13.99 1.54 -13.00
C VAL A 437 -12.48 1.43 -13.19
N ASP A 438 -11.77 1.43 -12.07
CA ASP A 438 -10.40 0.95 -11.99
C ASP A 438 -10.39 -0.49 -11.45
N VAL A 439 -9.62 -1.35 -12.09
CA VAL A 439 -9.43 -2.73 -11.66
C VAL A 439 -7.96 -2.97 -11.38
N ASN A 440 -7.64 -3.40 -10.16
CA ASN A 440 -6.32 -3.92 -9.83
C ASN A 440 -6.34 -5.45 -9.81
N LEU A 441 -5.38 -6.05 -10.50
CA LEU A 441 -5.35 -7.48 -10.74
C LEU A 441 -3.91 -8.00 -10.62
N ILE A 442 -3.70 -9.08 -9.86
CA ILE A 442 -2.41 -9.78 -9.75
C ILE A 442 -2.53 -11.16 -10.37
N LEU A 443 -1.71 -11.43 -11.39
CA LEU A 443 -1.58 -12.75 -12.01
C LEU A 443 -0.29 -13.45 -11.57
N LEU A 444 -0.38 -14.76 -11.40
CA LEU A 444 0.77 -15.65 -11.33
C LEU A 444 0.47 -16.94 -12.10
N ASP A 445 1.31 -17.25 -13.07
CA ASP A 445 1.21 -18.46 -13.91
C ASP A 445 -0.17 -18.65 -14.56
N GLY A 446 -0.82 -17.55 -14.89
CA GLY A 446 -2.13 -17.47 -15.50
C GLY A 446 -3.29 -17.46 -14.52
N GLU A 447 -3.05 -17.58 -13.22
CA GLU A 447 -4.09 -17.58 -12.17
C GLU A 447 -4.25 -16.21 -11.52
N ILE A 448 -5.48 -15.83 -11.21
CA ILE A 448 -5.79 -14.60 -10.46
C ILE A 448 -5.49 -14.84 -8.98
N LEU A 449 -4.48 -14.15 -8.44
CA LEU A 449 -4.16 -14.16 -7.01
C LEU A 449 -4.88 -13.07 -6.23
N PHE A 450 -5.17 -11.95 -6.90
CA PHE A 450 -5.84 -10.79 -6.32
C PHE A 450 -6.62 -10.06 -7.40
N PHE A 451 -7.80 -9.58 -7.04
CA PHE A 451 -8.70 -8.82 -7.89
C PHE A 451 -9.54 -7.89 -7.04
N GLU A 452 -9.59 -6.62 -7.43
CA GLU A 452 -10.45 -5.61 -6.83
C GLU A 452 -10.95 -4.63 -7.89
N VAL A 453 -12.11 -4.02 -7.61
CA VAL A 453 -12.76 -3.05 -8.48
C VAL A 453 -13.07 -1.80 -7.66
N TYR A 454 -12.69 -0.65 -8.21
CA TYR A 454 -13.00 0.68 -7.72
C TYR A 454 -14.01 1.32 -8.66
N ASP A 455 -14.92 2.05 -8.05
CA ASP A 455 -15.80 2.96 -8.76
C ASP A 455 -15.03 4.25 -9.06
N ASP A 456 -14.97 4.60 -10.32
CA ASP A 456 -14.35 5.84 -10.77
C ASP A 456 -15.45 6.85 -11.09
N MET A 457 -15.46 7.94 -10.32
CA MET A 457 -16.59 8.86 -10.29
C MET A 457 -16.69 9.68 -11.59
N PRO A 458 -17.90 10.04 -12.04
CA PRO A 458 -18.10 10.82 -13.25
C PRO A 458 -17.20 12.07 -13.33
N LYS A 459 -16.43 12.16 -14.40
CA LYS A 459 -15.56 13.31 -14.69
C LYS A 459 -16.36 14.44 -15.31
N SER A 460 -15.81 15.64 -15.30
CA SER A 460 -16.50 16.82 -15.81
C SER A 460 -16.84 16.79 -17.32
N ALA A 461 -16.18 15.92 -18.10
CA ALA A 461 -16.47 15.70 -19.52
C ALA A 461 -17.47 14.56 -19.81
N ASP A 462 -17.82 13.76 -18.80
CA ASP A 462 -18.80 12.68 -18.97
C ASP A 462 -20.21 13.24 -19.21
N GLU A 463 -21.08 12.44 -19.83
CA GLU A 463 -22.48 12.82 -20.07
C GLU A 463 -23.26 13.10 -18.77
N ASN A 464 -22.93 12.35 -17.71
CA ASN A 464 -23.44 12.53 -16.34
C ASN A 464 -22.49 13.35 -15.45
N GLY A 465 -21.46 13.96 -16.05
CA GLY A 465 -20.43 14.75 -15.41
C GLY A 465 -20.93 16.08 -14.83
N SER A 466 -20.20 16.59 -13.84
CA SER A 466 -20.43 17.93 -13.30
C SER A 466 -19.11 18.72 -13.23
N GLY A 467 -19.19 20.04 -13.46
CA GLY A 467 -18.03 20.93 -13.45
C GLY A 467 -17.84 21.69 -14.76
N SER A 468 -16.95 22.67 -14.76
CA SER A 468 -16.74 23.59 -15.90
C SER A 468 -15.48 23.30 -16.71
N LEU A 469 -14.63 22.37 -16.26
CA LEU A 469 -13.34 22.09 -16.90
C LEU A 469 -13.48 21.26 -18.16
N ASN A 470 -14.56 20.46 -18.28
CA ASN A 470 -14.83 19.56 -19.41
C ASN A 470 -13.63 18.66 -19.75
N THR A 471 -13.06 18.02 -18.72
CA THR A 471 -11.95 17.07 -18.82
C THR A 471 -12.32 15.70 -18.26
N PHE A 472 -11.57 14.68 -18.68
CA PHE A 472 -11.58 13.31 -18.13
C PHE A 472 -10.52 13.12 -17.03
N ILE A 473 -10.09 14.21 -16.39
CA ILE A 473 -9.13 14.12 -15.29
C ILE A 473 -9.83 13.56 -14.06
N GLU A 474 -9.19 12.59 -13.43
CA GLU A 474 -9.66 11.95 -12.21
C GLU A 474 -10.02 12.96 -11.12
N LEU A 475 -11.19 12.74 -10.52
CA LEU A 475 -11.69 13.56 -9.42
C LEU A 475 -11.58 12.78 -8.10
N ASN A 476 -12.30 11.66 -8.03
CA ASN A 476 -12.53 10.88 -6.83
C ASN A 476 -12.76 9.42 -7.22
N SER A 477 -12.43 8.48 -6.33
CA SER A 477 -12.78 7.07 -6.47
C SER A 477 -13.40 6.51 -5.20
N VAL A 478 -14.22 5.46 -5.33
CA VAL A 478 -14.89 4.79 -4.22
C VAL A 478 -14.51 3.31 -4.22
N PHE A 479 -14.19 2.80 -3.03
CA PHE A 479 -13.81 1.40 -2.82
C PHE A 479 -14.59 0.78 -1.66
N PRO A 480 -15.09 -0.47 -1.81
CA PRO A 480 -15.17 -1.24 -3.05
C PRO A 480 -16.24 -0.70 -4.00
N SER A 481 -16.19 -1.09 -5.27
CA SER A 481 -17.24 -0.78 -6.26
C SER A 481 -18.63 -1.24 -5.81
N ALA A 482 -19.65 -0.41 -6.07
CA ALA A 482 -21.05 -0.71 -5.84
C ALA A 482 -21.77 -1.29 -7.08
N LEU A 483 -21.02 -1.64 -8.14
CA LEU A 483 -21.57 -2.35 -9.29
C LEU A 483 -22.24 -3.68 -8.90
N PRO A 484 -23.26 -4.14 -9.67
CA PRO A 484 -23.84 -5.45 -9.49
C PRO A 484 -22.79 -6.58 -9.54
N ALA A 485 -22.97 -7.61 -8.71
CA ALA A 485 -21.99 -8.69 -8.56
C ALA A 485 -21.73 -9.48 -9.86
N ASP A 486 -22.72 -9.57 -10.74
CA ASP A 486 -22.59 -10.16 -12.07
C ASP A 486 -21.76 -9.29 -13.03
N GLU A 487 -21.87 -7.97 -12.94
CA GLU A 487 -21.01 -7.05 -13.70
C GLU A 487 -19.56 -7.08 -13.20
N ILE A 488 -19.37 -7.14 -11.88
CA ILE A 488 -18.03 -7.36 -11.29
C ILE A 488 -17.44 -8.69 -11.77
N ALA A 489 -18.24 -9.76 -11.88
CA ALA A 489 -17.78 -11.03 -12.42
C ALA A 489 -17.42 -10.94 -13.91
N ILE A 490 -18.18 -10.19 -14.72
CA ILE A 490 -17.87 -9.92 -16.13
C ILE A 490 -16.54 -9.16 -16.25
N LEU A 491 -16.31 -8.12 -15.43
CA LEU A 491 -15.05 -7.38 -15.41
C LEU A 491 -13.88 -8.30 -15.08
N ARG A 492 -14.02 -9.12 -14.03
CA ARG A 492 -12.98 -10.09 -13.63
C ARG A 492 -12.62 -11.05 -14.75
N ASP A 493 -13.62 -11.71 -15.31
CA ASP A 493 -13.40 -12.79 -16.27
C ASP A 493 -12.95 -12.25 -17.65
N SER A 494 -13.46 -11.09 -18.06
CA SER A 494 -13.07 -10.44 -19.33
C SER A 494 -11.64 -9.90 -19.28
N PHE A 495 -11.27 -9.13 -18.24
CA PHE A 495 -9.91 -8.63 -18.11
C PHE A 495 -8.88 -9.74 -17.94
N HIS A 496 -9.21 -10.79 -17.18
CA HIS A 496 -8.35 -11.98 -17.08
C HIS A 496 -8.11 -12.63 -18.44
N ALA A 497 -9.19 -12.89 -19.19
CA ALA A 497 -9.10 -13.47 -20.53
C ALA A 497 -8.27 -12.59 -21.49
N THR A 498 -8.46 -11.27 -21.43
CA THR A 498 -7.71 -10.29 -22.23
C THR A 498 -6.22 -10.31 -21.92
N LEU A 499 -5.83 -10.28 -20.64
CA LEU A 499 -4.42 -10.34 -20.24
C LEU A 499 -3.74 -11.63 -20.74
N LEU A 500 -4.41 -12.79 -20.55
CA LEU A 500 -3.90 -14.08 -21.04
C LEU A 500 -3.78 -14.12 -22.56
N LYS A 501 -4.81 -13.65 -23.28
CA LYS A 501 -4.83 -13.58 -24.75
C LYS A 501 -3.71 -12.68 -25.28
N MET A 502 -3.45 -11.56 -24.60
CA MET A 502 -2.38 -10.63 -24.99
C MET A 502 -1.01 -11.26 -24.77
N GLY A 503 -0.89 -12.11 -23.75
CA GLY A 503 0.29 -12.93 -23.48
C GLY A 503 0.93 -12.64 -22.12
N PHE A 504 0.23 -11.98 -21.21
CA PHE A 504 0.62 -11.82 -19.83
C PHE A 504 0.15 -13.03 -19.02
N ASN A 505 1.07 -13.71 -18.34
CA ASN A 505 0.74 -14.79 -17.41
C ASN A 505 1.05 -14.47 -15.95
N SER A 506 1.93 -13.50 -15.70
CA SER A 506 2.30 -13.07 -14.36
C SER A 506 2.55 -11.57 -14.36
N GLY A 507 2.11 -10.87 -13.31
CA GLY A 507 2.29 -9.43 -13.18
C GLY A 507 1.28 -8.77 -12.26
N MET A 508 1.46 -7.47 -12.06
CA MET A 508 0.52 -6.59 -11.37
C MET A 508 -0.03 -5.62 -12.41
N PHE A 509 -1.35 -5.53 -12.51
CA PHE A 509 -2.05 -4.78 -13.53
C PHE A 509 -3.00 -3.80 -12.87
N HIS A 510 -3.03 -2.60 -13.42
CA HIS A 510 -4.05 -1.60 -13.19
C HIS A 510 -4.74 -1.38 -14.54
N ILE A 511 -6.06 -1.50 -14.56
CA ILE A 511 -6.87 -1.54 -15.78
C ILE A 511 -8.08 -0.64 -15.58
N GLU A 512 -8.15 0.42 -16.37
CA GLU A 512 -9.34 1.27 -16.48
C GLU A 512 -10.31 0.64 -17.48
N GLY A 513 -11.60 0.69 -17.18
CA GLY A 513 -12.65 0.23 -18.09
C GLY A 513 -13.99 0.89 -17.84
N ARG A 514 -14.90 0.78 -18.81
CA ARG A 514 -16.28 1.26 -18.68
C ARG A 514 -17.25 0.13 -18.95
N MET A 515 -18.24 -0.04 -18.07
CA MET A 515 -19.20 -1.14 -18.16
C MET A 515 -20.31 -0.81 -19.15
N GLN A 516 -20.17 -1.29 -20.39
CA GLN A 516 -21.20 -1.12 -21.41
C GLN A 516 -22.49 -1.85 -21.01
N ASP A 517 -23.63 -1.19 -21.24
CA ASP A 517 -24.97 -1.72 -20.95
C ASP A 517 -25.17 -2.13 -19.47
N SER A 518 -24.49 -1.45 -18.55
CA SER A 518 -24.67 -1.66 -17.10
C SER A 518 -26.14 -1.47 -16.68
N ALA A 519 -26.58 -2.26 -15.71
CA ALA A 519 -27.87 -2.15 -15.06
C ALA A 519 -27.97 -0.94 -14.11
N VAL A 520 -26.84 -0.26 -13.84
CA VAL A 520 -26.75 0.93 -12.99
C VAL A 520 -26.09 2.10 -13.71
N ASP A 521 -26.33 3.31 -13.22
CA ASP A 521 -25.68 4.54 -13.68
C ASP A 521 -25.59 5.54 -12.52
N TYR A 522 -24.61 6.43 -12.56
CA TYR A 522 -24.43 7.46 -11.55
C TYR A 522 -25.55 8.50 -11.62
N ARG A 523 -26.12 8.83 -10.47
CA ARG A 523 -27.10 9.91 -10.34
C ARG A 523 -26.82 10.75 -9.12
N VAL A 524 -27.28 12.00 -9.16
CA VAL A 524 -27.27 12.89 -8.02
C VAL A 524 -28.64 12.82 -7.33
N ILE A 525 -28.69 12.23 -6.14
CA ILE A 525 -29.88 12.19 -5.29
C ILE A 525 -29.54 12.88 -3.98
N ASP A 526 -30.33 13.89 -3.60
CA ASP A 526 -30.12 14.69 -2.38
C ASP A 526 -28.71 15.28 -2.22
N GLY A 527 -28.06 15.57 -3.35
CA GLY A 527 -26.70 16.13 -3.39
C GLY A 527 -25.56 15.11 -3.26
N ILE A 528 -25.88 13.82 -3.25
CA ILE A 528 -24.92 12.71 -3.21
C ILE A 528 -24.87 12.06 -4.61
N VAL A 529 -23.68 11.87 -5.14
CA VAL A 529 -23.44 11.14 -6.39
C VAL A 529 -23.23 9.67 -6.05
N ASP A 530 -24.08 8.78 -6.55
CA ASP A 530 -24.00 7.34 -6.29
C ASP A 530 -24.58 6.51 -7.46
N LEU A 531 -24.24 5.23 -7.52
CA LEU A 531 -24.77 4.28 -8.51
C LEU A 531 -26.21 3.90 -8.19
N HIS A 532 -27.08 4.03 -9.19
CA HIS A 532 -28.50 3.68 -9.06
C HIS A 532 -28.97 2.80 -10.22
N PRO A 533 -29.89 1.85 -9.99
CA PRO A 533 -30.49 1.06 -11.05
C PRO A 533 -31.10 1.92 -12.16
N LEU A 534 -30.85 1.53 -13.41
CA LEU A 534 -31.55 2.08 -14.56
C LEU A 534 -33.04 1.76 -14.44
N GLU A 535 -33.89 2.78 -14.68
CA GLU A 535 -35.33 2.55 -14.68
C GLU A 535 -35.69 1.58 -15.83
N LYS A 536 -36.52 0.57 -15.53
CA LYS A 536 -36.98 -0.40 -16.54
C LYS A 536 -37.62 0.34 -17.73
N GLY A 537 -36.92 0.34 -18.87
CA GLY A 537 -37.33 1.05 -20.09
C GLY A 537 -36.36 2.15 -20.57
N ALA A 538 -35.33 2.49 -19.80
CA ALA A 538 -34.30 3.45 -20.21
C ALA A 538 -33.23 2.86 -21.16
N ALA A 539 -33.09 1.53 -21.18
CA ALA A 539 -32.08 0.75 -21.93
C ALA A 539 -32.19 0.80 -23.48
N TRP A 540 -32.83 1.84 -24.06
CA TRP A 540 -32.98 1.98 -25.52
C TRP A 540 -32.80 3.42 -26.04
N LYS A 541 -32.52 4.44 -25.20
CA LYS A 541 -32.55 5.83 -25.69
C LYS A 541 -31.39 6.25 -26.63
N ASN A 542 -30.36 5.43 -26.82
CA ASN A 542 -29.15 5.84 -27.55
C ASN A 542 -29.12 5.57 -29.06
N LEU A 543 -30.23 5.20 -29.71
CA LEU A 543 -30.26 4.98 -31.18
C LEU A 543 -31.22 5.90 -31.97
N ALA A 544 -31.99 6.79 -31.31
CA ALA A 544 -33.06 7.52 -32.01
C ALA A 544 -32.77 9.00 -32.33
N ASN A 545 -31.73 9.63 -31.76
CA ASN A 545 -31.53 11.09 -31.88
C ASN A 545 -30.21 11.52 -32.57
N ALA A 546 -29.63 10.68 -33.43
CA ALA A 546 -28.41 11.02 -34.19
C ALA A 546 -28.65 11.21 -35.71
N ASN A 547 -29.89 11.39 -36.16
CA ASN A 547 -30.25 11.59 -37.57
C ASN A 547 -31.03 12.90 -37.82
N THR A 548 -30.57 14.01 -37.25
CA THR A 548 -30.93 15.36 -37.69
C THR A 548 -29.75 16.30 -37.66
#